data_AF-A0A3Q9CSR0-F1
#
_entry.id   AF-A0A3Q9CSR0-F1
#
_cell.length_a   1.000
_cell.length_b   1.000
_cell.length_c   1.000
_cell.angle_alpha   90.00
_cell.angle_beta   90.00
_cell.angle_gamma   90.00
#
_symmetry.space_group_name_H-M   'P 1'
#
loop_
_entity.id
_entity.type
_entity.pdbx_description
1 polymer ?
#
loop_
_entity_poly.entity_id
_entity_poly.type
_entity_poly.pdbx_seq_one_letter_code
_entity_poly.pdbx_strand_id
1 'polypeptide(L)'
;MSLDQKFIPIRTAIYEIVGTVFEKIAGLFGYPTNPGMPTIYNMPNEVFARSQFFESLPEHETYWPPIQRPETWFEMVFGPAPKVEIVPRYIYESKDEGFYNFYIENYKNIYFLPDWVSEFIQVRLNICLDISLLETIREVLFLGLMIYSQMVVLRIAISWLIYINPYTFPWCYLAAAVDWTEDVLQGIVPAILGVNITGSVFLGVLGVIADSLNHLVFTMPFLPSEAEETKLLINQEMKDVLVFHYLPILWYRHPIPNDVREFWYYQRPDILEYMQTAYKDLDIQLLPNGILQELSQKSNLLTHLNTLTESFSTNLVSDSNSIVHWFNNLF
;
A
#
# COMPACT_ATOMS: atom_id res chain seq x y z
N MET A 1 26.47 -25.18 45.88
CA MET A 1 24.99 -25.08 45.78
C MET A 1 24.65 -23.65 45.42
N SER A 2 24.03 -23.42 44.25
CA SER A 2 23.66 -22.08 43.79
C SER A 2 22.52 -21.53 44.66
N LEU A 3 22.46 -20.19 44.78
CA LEU A 3 21.40 -19.49 45.53
C LEU A 3 20.00 -19.90 45.05
N ASP A 4 19.82 -20.16 43.76
CA ASP A 4 18.56 -20.61 43.17
C ASP A 4 18.01 -21.89 43.81
N GLN A 5 18.87 -22.88 44.12
CA GLN A 5 18.41 -24.12 44.73
C GLN A 5 17.87 -23.93 46.15
N LYS A 6 18.29 -22.88 46.86
CA LYS A 6 17.76 -22.54 48.19
C LYS A 6 16.45 -21.76 48.14
N PHE A 7 16.13 -21.10 47.04
CA PHE A 7 14.90 -20.32 46.88
C PHE A 7 13.72 -21.13 46.34
N ILE A 8 13.94 -22.31 45.75
CA ILE A 8 12.88 -23.24 45.31
C ILE A 8 11.84 -23.53 46.41
N PRO A 9 12.21 -23.90 47.66
CA PRO A 9 11.23 -24.18 48.71
C PRO A 9 10.44 -22.94 49.15
N ILE A 10 11.08 -21.76 49.15
CA ILE A 10 10.40 -20.50 49.50
C ILE A 10 9.42 -20.11 48.40
N ARG A 11 9.83 -20.23 47.14
CA ARG A 11 8.99 -19.93 45.97
C ARG A 11 7.77 -20.84 45.89
N THR A 12 7.97 -22.14 46.12
CA THR A 12 6.86 -23.12 46.14
C THR A 12 5.90 -22.87 47.29
N ALA A 13 6.39 -22.56 48.49
CA ALA A 13 5.54 -22.18 49.62
C ALA A 13 4.72 -20.92 49.33
N ILE A 14 5.31 -19.90 48.68
CA ILE A 14 4.58 -18.70 48.25
C ILE A 14 3.50 -19.06 47.24
N TYR A 15 3.80 -19.90 46.26
CA TYR A 15 2.79 -20.33 45.26
C TYR A 15 1.65 -21.12 45.88
N GLU A 16 1.90 -21.99 46.86
CA GLU A 16 0.85 -22.71 47.57
C GLU A 16 -0.02 -21.79 48.43
N ILE A 17 0.59 -20.82 49.13
CA ILE A 17 -0.16 -19.85 49.94
C ILE A 17 -1.03 -18.97 49.03
N VAL A 18 -0.48 -18.47 47.93
CA VAL A 18 -1.24 -17.66 46.96
C VAL A 18 -2.35 -18.50 46.33
N GLY A 19 -2.05 -19.72 45.91
CA GLY A 19 -3.02 -20.65 45.32
C GLY A 19 -4.20 -20.94 46.26
N THR A 20 -3.94 -21.29 47.52
CA THR A 20 -5.00 -21.55 48.51
C THR A 20 -5.84 -20.32 48.85
N VAL A 21 -5.26 -19.11 48.80
CA VAL A 21 -6.02 -17.87 48.94
C VAL A 21 -6.96 -17.67 47.75
N PHE A 22 -6.48 -17.85 46.53
CA PHE A 22 -7.30 -17.74 45.32
C PHE A 22 -8.40 -18.81 45.26
N GLU A 23 -8.11 -20.06 45.64
CA GLU A 23 -9.12 -21.12 45.71
C GLU A 23 -10.23 -20.81 46.72
N LYS A 24 -9.88 -20.28 47.91
CA LYS A 24 -10.88 -19.87 48.90
C LYS A 24 -11.75 -18.71 48.41
N ILE A 25 -11.16 -17.74 47.73
CA ILE A 25 -11.90 -16.63 47.14
C ILE A 25 -12.79 -17.15 46.00
N ALA A 26 -12.26 -17.99 45.11
CA ALA A 26 -13.00 -18.57 43.99
C ALA A 26 -14.13 -19.51 44.44
N GLY A 27 -13.97 -20.18 45.58
CA GLY A 27 -15.02 -21.00 46.20
C GLY A 27 -16.27 -20.19 46.57
N LEU A 28 -16.12 -18.92 46.97
CA LEU A 28 -17.27 -18.01 47.19
C LEU A 28 -18.02 -17.71 45.89
N PHE A 29 -17.36 -17.83 44.75
CA PHE A 29 -17.93 -17.64 43.41
C PHE A 29 -18.29 -18.95 42.71
N GLY A 30 -18.35 -20.07 43.45
CA GLY A 30 -18.85 -21.36 42.96
C GLY A 30 -17.80 -22.26 42.29
N TYR A 31 -16.50 -21.97 42.40
CA TYR A 31 -15.43 -22.89 42.00
C TYR A 31 -15.47 -24.19 42.83
N PRO A 32 -15.20 -25.38 42.26
CA PRO A 32 -14.81 -25.65 40.87
C PRO A 32 -15.98 -25.87 39.91
N THR A 33 -17.22 -25.91 40.43
CA THR A 33 -18.41 -26.33 39.68
C THR A 33 -19.02 -25.23 38.82
N ASN A 34 -18.65 -23.97 39.03
CA ASN A 34 -19.09 -22.85 38.22
C ASN A 34 -18.28 -22.84 36.90
N PRO A 35 -18.91 -23.09 35.74
CA PRO A 35 -18.24 -23.04 34.44
C PRO A 35 -17.76 -21.62 34.07
N GLY A 36 -18.05 -20.62 34.91
CA GLY A 36 -17.71 -19.22 34.68
C GLY A 36 -18.67 -18.58 33.68
N MET A 37 -18.39 -17.32 33.36
CA MET A 37 -18.95 -16.71 32.15
C MET A 37 -18.34 -17.46 30.95
N PRO A 38 -19.14 -17.92 29.96
CA PRO A 38 -18.57 -18.50 28.76
C PRO A 38 -17.59 -17.49 28.17
N THR A 39 -16.36 -17.92 27.94
CA THR A 39 -15.31 -17.08 27.32
C THR A 39 -15.69 -16.63 25.90
N ILE A 40 -16.75 -17.21 25.36
CA ILE A 40 -17.31 -16.92 24.04
C ILE A 40 -18.69 -16.29 24.26
N TYR A 41 -18.75 -14.97 24.23
CA TYR A 41 -20.00 -14.27 23.95
C TYR A 41 -20.41 -14.69 22.53
N ASN A 42 -21.63 -15.24 22.38
CA ASN A 42 -22.23 -15.45 21.06
C ASN A 42 -22.54 -14.08 20.41
N MET A 43 -21.50 -13.38 19.97
CA MET A 43 -21.64 -12.31 18.98
C MET A 43 -22.05 -12.93 17.64
N PRO A 44 -22.78 -12.22 16.77
CA PRO A 44 -23.13 -12.71 15.44
C PRO A 44 -21.87 -13.27 14.74
N ASN A 45 -21.96 -14.55 14.33
CA ASN A 45 -20.83 -15.40 13.94
C ASN A 45 -19.82 -14.75 12.99
N GLU A 46 -20.24 -13.82 12.13
CA GLU A 46 -19.39 -13.19 11.13
C GLU A 46 -18.34 -12.24 11.72
N VAL A 47 -18.70 -11.39 12.69
CA VAL A 47 -17.74 -10.43 13.29
C VAL A 47 -16.69 -11.18 14.10
N PHE A 48 -17.13 -12.21 14.83
CA PHE A 48 -16.23 -13.06 15.61
C PHE A 48 -15.31 -13.91 14.72
N ALA A 49 -15.86 -14.53 13.67
CA ALA A 49 -15.07 -15.29 12.70
C ALA A 49 -14.05 -14.40 11.98
N ARG A 50 -14.44 -13.16 11.63
CA ARG A 50 -13.54 -12.17 11.05
C ARG A 50 -12.42 -11.81 12.02
N SER A 51 -12.72 -11.52 13.30
CA SER A 51 -11.68 -11.25 14.30
C SER A 51 -10.74 -12.44 14.51
N GLN A 52 -11.27 -13.66 14.57
CA GLN A 52 -10.46 -14.87 14.72
C GLN A 52 -9.56 -15.10 13.50
N PHE A 53 -10.06 -14.81 12.30
CA PHE A 53 -9.25 -14.83 11.09
C PHE A 53 -8.11 -13.80 11.15
N PHE A 54 -8.41 -12.54 11.48
CA PHE A 54 -7.39 -11.49 11.63
C PHE A 54 -6.35 -11.83 12.70
N GLU A 55 -6.74 -12.45 13.80
CA GLU A 55 -5.81 -12.92 14.84
C GLU A 55 -4.97 -14.13 14.40
N SER A 56 -5.46 -14.92 13.44
CA SER A 56 -4.73 -16.08 12.91
C SER A 56 -3.68 -15.72 11.85
N LEU A 57 -3.74 -14.52 11.29
CA LEU A 57 -2.79 -14.07 10.27
C LEU A 57 -1.39 -13.87 10.87
N PRO A 58 -0.32 -14.17 10.10
CA PRO A 58 1.04 -13.89 10.53
C PRO A 58 1.28 -12.37 10.64
N GLU A 59 2.23 -11.99 11.49
CA GLU A 59 2.75 -10.63 11.55
C GLU A 59 4.01 -10.54 10.67
N HIS A 60 4.11 -9.48 9.85
CA HIS A 60 5.31 -9.19 9.09
C HIS A 60 6.37 -8.67 10.06
N GLU A 61 7.40 -9.48 10.34
CA GLU A 61 8.43 -9.11 11.31
C GLU A 61 9.39 -8.08 10.72
N THR A 62 9.33 -6.86 11.26
CA THR A 62 10.26 -5.77 10.97
C THR A 62 10.89 -5.26 12.25
N TYR A 63 12.11 -4.73 12.15
CA TYR A 63 12.83 -4.20 13.30
C TYR A 63 13.05 -2.70 13.13
N TRP A 64 12.77 -1.95 14.20
CA TRP A 64 13.12 -0.54 14.32
C TRP A 64 14.07 -0.31 15.50
N PRO A 65 15.28 0.25 15.28
CA PRO A 65 15.92 0.51 13.98
C PRO A 65 16.22 -0.80 13.22
N PRO A 66 16.50 -0.75 11.90
CA PRO A 66 16.61 -1.94 11.09
C PRO A 66 17.94 -2.63 11.37
N ILE A 67 17.99 -3.92 11.07
CA ILE A 67 19.20 -4.70 11.28
C ILE A 67 20.30 -4.18 10.34
N GLN A 68 21.42 -3.75 10.92
CA GLN A 68 22.55 -3.25 10.15
C GLN A 68 23.31 -4.42 9.52
N ARG A 69 23.13 -4.59 8.20
CA ARG A 69 23.86 -5.59 7.39
C ARG A 69 24.72 -4.89 6.34
N PRO A 70 26.01 -4.63 6.60
CA PRO A 70 26.89 -4.01 5.62
C PRO A 70 27.18 -4.98 4.46
N GLU A 71 26.96 -4.51 3.23
CA GLU A 71 27.24 -5.25 1.99
C GLU A 71 28.57 -4.82 1.37
N THR A 72 29.04 -3.60 1.68
CA THR A 72 30.28 -3.05 1.14
C THR A 72 31.29 -2.69 2.24
N TRP A 73 32.57 -2.64 1.88
CA TRP A 73 33.65 -2.18 2.78
C TRP A 73 33.43 -0.76 3.28
N PHE A 74 32.80 0.10 2.47
CA PHE A 74 32.48 1.47 2.88
C PHE A 74 31.42 1.47 4.00
N GLU A 75 30.35 0.68 3.85
CA GLU A 75 29.31 0.51 4.86
C GLU A 75 29.83 -0.15 6.14
N MET A 76 30.85 -0.99 6.06
CA MET A 76 31.49 -1.56 7.25
C MET A 76 32.15 -0.47 8.12
N VAL A 77 32.67 0.59 7.50
CA VAL A 77 33.37 1.69 8.19
C VAL A 77 32.41 2.79 8.64
N PHE A 78 31.46 3.18 7.79
CA PHE A 78 30.55 4.31 8.02
C PHE A 78 29.15 3.91 8.48
N GLY A 79 28.86 2.60 8.52
CA GLY A 79 27.53 2.06 8.77
C GLY A 79 26.75 1.82 7.46
N PRO A 80 25.91 0.77 7.40
CA PRO A 80 25.03 0.53 6.25
C PRO A 80 23.92 1.57 6.19
N ALA A 81 23.47 1.89 4.97
CA ALA A 81 22.26 2.66 4.79
C ALA A 81 21.05 1.84 5.29
N PRO A 82 20.12 2.45 6.06
CA PRO A 82 18.93 1.74 6.50
C PRO A 82 18.07 1.42 5.27
N LYS A 83 17.69 0.14 5.14
CA LYS A 83 16.82 -0.35 4.06
C LYS A 83 15.42 -0.59 4.60
N VAL A 84 14.41 -0.32 3.78
CA VAL A 84 13.01 -0.63 4.08
C VAL A 84 12.78 -2.11 3.84
N GLU A 85 12.18 -2.81 4.80
CA GLU A 85 11.78 -4.21 4.66
C GLU A 85 10.32 -4.23 4.20
N ILE A 86 10.11 -4.30 2.87
CA ILE A 86 8.77 -4.20 2.27
C ILE A 86 8.13 -5.58 2.11
N VAL A 87 6.80 -5.62 2.21
CA VAL A 87 6.03 -6.83 1.85
C VAL A 87 6.12 -7.04 0.34
N PRO A 88 6.64 -8.19 -0.13
CA PRO A 88 6.83 -8.43 -1.55
C PRO A 88 5.48 -8.64 -2.28
N ARG A 89 5.42 -8.13 -3.51
CA ARG A 89 4.31 -8.33 -4.44
C ARG A 89 4.70 -9.31 -5.52
N TYR A 90 3.89 -10.35 -5.73
CA TYR A 90 4.13 -11.36 -6.74
C TYR A 90 3.17 -11.17 -7.92
N ILE A 91 3.72 -10.71 -9.04
CA ILE A 91 2.96 -10.49 -10.28
C ILE A 91 2.86 -11.80 -11.05
N TYR A 92 1.68 -12.08 -11.60
CA TYR A 92 1.46 -13.22 -12.47
C TYR A 92 0.53 -12.86 -13.63
N GLU A 93 0.72 -13.52 -14.76
CA GLU A 93 -0.12 -13.35 -15.95
C GLU A 93 -0.91 -14.64 -16.17
N SER A 94 -2.23 -14.52 -16.35
CA SER A 94 -3.12 -15.63 -16.69
C SER A 94 -4.05 -15.23 -17.81
N LYS A 95 -4.30 -16.15 -18.76
CA LYS A 95 -5.22 -15.89 -19.87
C LYS A 95 -6.68 -15.77 -19.44
N ASP A 96 -7.03 -16.34 -18.28
CA ASP A 96 -8.40 -16.34 -17.78
C ASP A 96 -8.66 -15.13 -16.87
N GLU A 97 -7.66 -14.69 -16.11
CA GLU A 97 -7.80 -13.63 -15.10
C GLU A 97 -7.21 -12.29 -15.55
N GLY A 98 -6.27 -12.26 -16.50
CA GLY A 98 -5.64 -11.03 -17.02
C GLY A 98 -4.12 -10.91 -16.83
N PHE A 99 -3.59 -9.74 -17.20
CA PHE A 99 -2.15 -9.47 -17.30
C PHE A 99 -1.55 -8.65 -16.16
N TYR A 100 -2.38 -7.94 -15.39
CA TYR A 100 -1.91 -7.03 -14.32
C TYR A 100 -2.09 -7.62 -12.93
N ASN A 101 -2.30 -8.94 -12.86
CA ASN A 101 -2.69 -9.59 -11.63
C ASN A 101 -1.48 -9.75 -10.71
N PHE A 102 -1.72 -9.60 -9.43
CA PHE A 102 -0.72 -9.88 -8.43
C PHE A 102 -1.37 -10.35 -7.14
N TYR A 103 -0.58 -11.04 -6.34
CA TYR A 103 -0.96 -11.36 -4.98
C TYR A 103 0.10 -10.88 -4.00
N ILE A 104 -0.34 -10.64 -2.77
CA ILE A 104 0.48 -10.30 -1.62
C ILE A 104 0.13 -11.26 -0.48
N GLU A 105 1.12 -11.62 0.33
CA GLU A 105 0.85 -12.42 1.53
C GLU A 105 0.04 -11.57 2.53
N ASN A 106 -1.00 -12.14 3.12
CA ASN A 106 -1.88 -11.42 4.02
C ASN A 106 -1.29 -11.40 5.44
N TYR A 107 -0.63 -10.31 5.79
CA TYR A 107 -0.13 -10.05 7.14
C TYR A 107 -1.06 -9.14 7.92
N LYS A 108 -1.17 -9.38 9.22
CA LYS A 108 -2.03 -8.63 10.16
C LYS A 108 -1.69 -7.14 10.25
N ASN A 109 -0.43 -6.77 10.05
CA ASN A 109 0.10 -5.41 10.18
C ASN A 109 0.27 -4.67 8.85
N ILE A 110 -0.23 -5.18 7.72
CA ILE A 110 -0.19 -4.45 6.45
C ILE A 110 -1.09 -3.22 6.51
N TYR A 111 -0.59 -2.11 5.96
CA TYR A 111 -1.36 -0.91 5.72
C TYR A 111 -1.47 -0.65 4.23
N PHE A 112 -2.69 -0.31 3.81
CA PHE A 112 -2.96 0.18 2.47
C PHE A 112 -3.24 1.68 2.51
N LEU A 113 -3.00 2.35 1.40
CA LEU A 113 -3.50 3.71 1.21
C LEU A 113 -5.04 3.70 1.27
N PRO A 114 -5.70 4.77 1.74
CA PRO A 114 -7.14 4.89 1.57
C PRO A 114 -7.52 4.90 0.08
N ASP A 115 -8.66 4.29 -0.28
CA ASP A 115 -9.13 4.20 -1.67
C ASP A 115 -9.14 5.55 -2.40
N TRP A 116 -9.60 6.61 -1.73
CA TRP A 116 -9.65 7.95 -2.30
C TRP A 116 -8.25 8.54 -2.59
N VAL A 117 -7.24 8.18 -1.79
CA VAL A 117 -5.85 8.58 -2.01
C VAL A 117 -5.27 7.81 -3.19
N SER A 118 -5.52 6.49 -3.23
CA SER A 118 -5.07 5.64 -4.35
C SER A 118 -5.69 6.11 -5.66
N GLU A 119 -7.00 6.36 -5.69
CA GLU A 119 -7.70 6.94 -6.86
C GLU A 119 -7.11 8.28 -7.27
N PHE A 120 -6.86 9.19 -6.32
CA PHE A 120 -6.28 10.50 -6.61
C PHE A 120 -4.90 10.37 -7.28
N ILE A 121 -4.03 9.52 -6.75
CA ILE A 121 -2.68 9.33 -7.29
C ILE A 121 -2.76 8.74 -8.71
N GLN A 122 -3.60 7.72 -8.90
CA GLN A 122 -3.74 7.06 -10.20
C GLN A 122 -4.35 7.99 -11.25
N VAL A 123 -5.46 8.65 -10.94
CA VAL A 123 -6.22 9.45 -11.92
C VAL A 123 -5.64 10.84 -12.13
N ARG A 124 -5.18 11.52 -11.07
CA ARG A 124 -4.69 12.91 -11.17
C ARG A 124 -3.19 13.00 -11.41
N LEU A 125 -2.40 12.10 -10.82
CA LEU A 125 -0.94 12.08 -11.02
C LEU A 125 -0.51 11.13 -12.15
N ASN A 126 -1.45 10.37 -12.73
CA ASN A 126 -1.19 9.44 -13.84
C ASN A 126 -0.20 8.32 -13.48
N ILE A 127 -0.15 7.93 -12.20
CA ILE A 127 0.72 6.87 -11.69
C ILE A 127 -0.11 5.59 -11.52
N CYS A 128 -0.25 4.79 -12.58
CA CYS A 128 -1.12 3.60 -12.58
C CYS A 128 -0.36 2.28 -12.52
N LEU A 129 0.60 2.06 -13.42
CA LEU A 129 1.33 0.79 -13.50
C LEU A 129 2.71 0.86 -12.85
N ASP A 130 3.40 2.00 -12.99
CA ASP A 130 4.72 2.19 -12.44
C ASP A 130 4.65 2.75 -11.02
N ILE A 131 4.97 1.91 -10.04
CA ILE A 131 4.97 2.28 -8.61
C ILE A 131 6.33 2.83 -8.14
N SER A 132 7.36 2.81 -8.99
CA SER A 132 8.75 3.12 -8.60
C SER A 132 8.90 4.48 -7.94
N LEU A 133 8.16 5.48 -8.41
CA LEU A 133 8.16 6.83 -7.84
C LEU A 133 7.63 6.82 -6.40
N LEU A 134 6.52 6.14 -6.15
CA LEU A 134 5.92 6.05 -4.82
C LEU A 134 6.83 5.28 -3.84
N GLU A 135 7.45 4.21 -4.32
CA GLU A 135 8.42 3.45 -3.54
C GLU A 135 9.63 4.32 -3.17
N THR A 136 10.14 5.12 -4.11
CA THR A 136 11.21 6.09 -3.86
C THR A 136 10.81 7.13 -2.82
N ILE A 137 9.58 7.68 -2.91
CA ILE A 137 9.08 8.64 -1.91
C ILE A 137 9.04 8.00 -0.52
N ARG A 138 8.51 6.77 -0.42
CA ARG A 138 8.45 6.01 0.84
C ARG A 138 9.84 5.77 1.43
N GLU A 139 10.80 5.37 0.61
CA GLU A 139 12.20 5.14 1.03
C GLU A 139 12.88 6.43 1.52
N VAL A 140 12.70 7.54 0.80
CA VAL A 140 13.24 8.85 1.21
C VAL A 140 12.61 9.30 2.53
N LEU A 141 11.30 9.10 2.71
CA LEU A 141 10.61 9.42 3.96
C LEU A 141 11.15 8.57 5.11
N PHE A 142 11.30 7.26 4.91
CA PHE A 142 11.85 6.35 5.90
C PHE A 142 13.29 6.72 6.30
N LEU A 143 14.15 7.00 5.33
CA LEU A 143 15.52 7.46 5.57
C LEU A 143 15.54 8.79 6.33
N GLY A 144 14.65 9.72 5.97
CA GLY A 144 14.48 11.00 6.68
C GLY A 144 14.10 10.80 8.14
N LEU A 145 13.14 9.91 8.43
CA LEU A 145 12.75 9.57 9.80
C LEU A 145 13.88 8.91 10.58
N MET A 146 14.66 8.03 9.96
CA MET A 146 15.85 7.42 10.57
C MET A 146 16.88 8.47 10.99
N ILE A 147 17.25 9.35 10.06
CA ILE A 147 18.22 10.42 10.32
C ILE A 147 17.71 11.31 11.46
N TYR A 148 16.43 11.68 11.41
CA TYR A 148 15.82 12.50 12.45
C TYR A 148 15.78 11.79 13.82
N SER A 149 15.45 10.50 13.86
CA SER A 149 15.52 9.68 15.08
C SER A 149 16.93 9.68 15.67
N GLN A 150 17.98 9.56 14.84
CA GLN A 150 19.37 9.66 15.32
C GLN A 150 19.69 11.05 15.87
N MET A 151 19.18 12.12 15.26
CA MET A 151 19.32 13.48 15.80
C MET A 151 18.65 13.62 17.17
N VAL A 152 17.47 13.04 17.37
CA VAL A 152 16.78 13.04 18.67
C VAL A 152 17.56 12.24 19.71
N VAL A 153 18.07 11.04 19.38
CA VAL A 153 18.93 10.26 20.28
C VAL A 153 20.18 11.04 20.66
N LEU A 154 20.83 11.68 19.68
CA LEU A 154 22.00 12.52 19.92
C LEU A 154 21.67 13.72 20.82
N ARG A 155 20.48 14.33 20.65
CA ARG A 155 19.98 15.42 21.52
C ARG A 155 19.83 14.97 22.96
N ILE A 156 19.24 13.79 23.18
CA ILE A 156 19.02 13.21 24.52
C ILE A 156 20.37 12.90 25.17
N ALA A 157 21.31 12.30 24.43
CA ALA A 157 22.64 11.97 24.93
C ALA A 157 23.44 13.21 25.35
N ILE A 158 23.30 14.31 24.62
CA ILE A 158 24.02 15.58 24.85
C ILE A 158 23.24 16.52 25.78
N SER A 159 22.04 16.16 26.25
CA SER A 159 21.16 17.09 26.98
C SER A 159 21.80 17.66 28.26
N TRP A 160 22.55 16.84 28.97
CA TRP A 160 23.29 17.22 30.17
C TRP A 160 24.59 17.97 29.87
N LEU A 161 25.18 17.74 28.69
CA LEU A 161 26.45 18.36 28.29
C LEU A 161 26.29 19.86 28.02
N ILE A 162 25.20 20.26 27.37
CA ILE A 162 24.91 21.68 27.06
C ILE A 162 24.61 22.47 28.34
N TYR A 163 24.05 21.82 29.37
CA TYR A 163 23.78 22.47 30.65
C TYR A 163 25.06 22.81 31.43
N ILE A 164 26.12 22.00 31.27
CA ILE A 164 27.38 22.16 32.01
C ILE A 164 28.39 22.99 31.19
N ASN A 165 28.35 22.91 29.86
CA ASN A 165 29.35 23.52 28.98
C ASN A 165 28.90 24.92 28.49
N PRO A 166 29.67 26.00 28.78
CA PRO A 166 29.36 27.34 28.29
C PRO A 166 29.52 27.50 26.76
N TYR A 167 30.17 26.55 26.07
CA TYR A 167 30.28 26.55 24.61
C TYR A 167 29.11 25.77 23.99
N THR A 168 28.08 26.51 23.59
CA THR A 168 26.84 25.96 23.03
C THR A 168 26.87 25.74 21.52
N PHE A 169 27.86 26.27 20.80
CA PHE A 169 28.04 26.04 19.36
C PHE A 169 28.86 24.76 19.11
N PRO A 170 28.48 23.88 18.15
CA PRO A 170 27.34 23.97 17.22
C PRO A 170 26.03 23.33 17.76
N TRP A 171 26.04 22.83 18.99
CA TRP A 171 24.95 22.05 19.60
C TRP A 171 23.61 22.79 19.69
N CYS A 172 23.64 24.12 19.70
CA CYS A 172 22.44 24.97 19.67
C CYS A 172 21.55 24.70 18.44
N TYR A 173 22.12 24.34 17.28
CA TYR A 173 21.31 23.99 16.11
C TYR A 173 20.58 22.66 16.28
N LEU A 174 21.25 21.68 16.90
CA LEU A 174 20.66 20.38 17.18
C LEU A 174 19.53 20.52 18.21
N ALA A 175 19.73 21.35 19.24
CA ALA A 175 18.69 21.71 20.19
C ALA A 175 17.49 22.38 19.50
N ALA A 176 17.72 23.41 18.68
CA ALA A 176 16.65 24.08 17.94
C ALA A 176 15.85 23.14 17.02
N ALA A 177 16.48 22.11 16.46
CA ALA A 177 15.82 21.13 15.58
C ALA A 177 14.95 20.10 16.32
N VAL A 178 15.19 19.85 17.61
CA VAL A 178 14.54 18.79 18.38
C VAL A 178 13.65 19.33 19.50
N ASP A 179 14.00 20.46 20.13
CA ASP A 179 13.37 20.93 21.37
C ASP A 179 11.90 21.34 21.17
N TRP A 180 11.48 21.68 19.94
CA TRP A 180 10.06 21.91 19.63
C TRP A 180 9.17 20.71 20.00
N THR A 181 9.72 19.49 19.95
CA THR A 181 9.00 18.26 20.33
C THR A 181 8.70 18.24 21.82
N GLU A 182 9.64 18.73 22.63
CA GLU A 182 9.47 18.86 24.06
C GLU A 182 8.41 19.92 24.36
N ASP A 183 8.48 21.10 23.72
CA ASP A 183 7.50 22.18 23.89
C ASP A 183 6.06 21.74 23.57
N VAL A 184 5.86 20.95 22.51
CA VAL A 184 4.53 20.43 22.12
C VAL A 184 4.01 19.38 23.10
N LEU A 185 4.89 18.55 23.66
CA LEU A 185 4.53 17.41 24.50
C LEU A 185 4.62 17.69 26.01
N GLN A 186 5.15 18.84 26.43
CA GLN A 186 5.39 19.23 27.83
C GLN A 186 4.11 19.23 28.70
N GLY A 187 2.95 19.39 28.07
CA GLY A 187 1.64 19.33 28.73
C GLY A 187 0.95 17.95 28.70
N ILE A 188 1.49 17.00 27.94
CA ILE A 188 0.89 15.68 27.70
C ILE A 188 1.69 14.60 28.43
N VAL A 189 3.02 14.67 28.37
CA VAL A 189 3.92 13.63 28.89
C VAL A 189 4.38 14.02 30.31
N PRO A 190 4.04 13.24 31.35
CA PRO A 190 4.47 13.53 32.71
C PRO A 190 5.96 13.20 32.90
N ALA A 191 6.66 14.01 33.71
CA ALA A 191 8.01 13.68 34.15
C ALA A 191 7.96 12.57 35.21
N ILE A 192 8.74 11.50 35.01
CA ILE A 192 8.83 10.39 35.96
C ILE A 192 10.12 10.55 36.77
N LEU A 193 10.00 10.67 38.10
CA LEU A 193 11.14 10.81 39.03
C LEU A 193 12.08 11.98 38.70
N GLY A 194 11.54 13.06 38.10
CA GLY A 194 12.32 14.23 37.70
C GLY A 194 13.12 14.08 36.40
N VAL A 195 12.98 12.95 35.70
CA VAL A 195 13.57 12.72 34.37
C VAL A 195 12.54 13.08 33.30
N ASN A 196 12.95 13.90 32.33
CA ASN A 196 12.13 14.19 31.16
C ASN A 196 12.14 12.98 30.21
N ILE A 197 11.01 12.29 30.10
CA ILE A 197 10.84 11.12 29.20
C ILE A 197 10.29 11.51 27.83
N THR A 198 10.02 12.79 27.59
CA THR A 198 9.36 13.29 26.37
C THR A 198 10.09 12.87 25.10
N GLY A 199 11.41 13.03 25.07
CA GLY A 199 12.24 12.60 23.93
C GLY A 199 12.15 11.08 23.67
N SER A 200 12.07 10.25 24.71
CA SER A 200 11.92 8.80 24.57
C SER A 200 10.53 8.39 24.07
N VAL A 201 9.47 9.05 24.55
CA VAL A 201 8.10 8.83 24.07
C VAL A 201 8.01 9.23 22.59
N PHE A 202 8.57 10.39 22.23
CA PHE A 202 8.59 10.87 20.86
C PHE A 202 9.38 9.93 19.92
N LEU A 203 10.51 9.38 20.37
CA LEU A 203 11.23 8.33 19.65
C LEU A 203 10.36 7.09 19.40
N GLY A 204 9.53 6.70 20.37
CA GLY A 204 8.56 5.62 20.19
C GLY A 204 7.53 5.93 19.10
N VAL A 205 7.00 7.16 19.08
CA VAL A 205 6.08 7.63 18.03
C VAL A 205 6.75 7.63 16.66
N LEU A 206 7.97 8.14 16.55
CA LEU A 206 8.74 8.08 15.30
C LEU A 206 8.96 6.65 14.83
N GLY A 207 9.25 5.73 15.76
CA GLY A 207 9.39 4.31 15.47
C GLY A 207 8.12 3.70 14.90
N VAL A 208 6.96 3.96 15.50
CA VAL A 208 5.66 3.47 14.98
C VAL A 208 5.36 4.03 13.59
N ILE A 209 5.60 5.33 13.36
CA ILE A 209 5.39 5.95 12.04
C ILE A 209 6.32 5.33 11.01
N ALA A 210 7.59 5.16 11.34
CA ALA A 210 8.54 4.61 10.39
C ALA A 210 8.32 3.12 10.13
N ASP A 211 7.91 2.36 11.13
CA ASP A 211 7.52 0.96 10.97
C ASP A 211 6.27 0.81 10.08
N SER A 212 5.30 1.72 10.20
CA SER A 212 4.15 1.75 9.30
C SER A 212 4.52 1.92 7.83
N LEU A 213 5.67 2.53 7.52
CA LEU A 213 6.18 2.64 6.14
C LEU A 213 6.68 1.29 5.61
N ASN A 214 7.28 0.45 6.46
CA ASN A 214 7.69 -0.91 6.04
C ASN A 214 6.48 -1.76 5.65
N HIS A 215 5.37 -1.55 6.36
CA HIS A 215 4.11 -2.27 6.11
C HIS A 215 3.17 -1.60 5.10
N LEU A 216 3.55 -0.45 4.56
CA LEU A 216 2.75 0.25 3.55
C LEU A 216 2.90 -0.41 2.19
N VAL A 217 1.82 -0.99 1.68
CA VAL A 217 1.77 -1.65 0.37
C VAL A 217 0.96 -0.83 -0.63
N PHE A 218 1.52 -0.64 -1.83
CA PHE A 218 0.83 0.02 -2.93
C PHE A 218 0.14 -1.01 -3.83
N THR A 219 -1.17 -0.86 -4.03
CA THR A 219 -2.01 -1.83 -4.76
C THR A 219 -2.27 -1.46 -6.22
N MET A 220 -1.61 -0.42 -6.73
CA MET A 220 -1.84 0.10 -8.08
C MET A 220 -1.52 -0.98 -9.13
N PRO A 221 -2.37 -1.16 -10.15
CA PRO A 221 -3.48 -0.29 -10.60
C PRO A 221 -4.84 -0.49 -9.91
N PHE A 222 -4.95 -1.41 -8.95
CA PHE A 222 -6.20 -1.69 -8.25
C PHE A 222 -6.39 -0.77 -7.04
N LEU A 223 -7.63 -0.56 -6.64
CA LEU A 223 -7.93 -0.02 -5.32
C LEU A 223 -7.69 -1.09 -4.25
N PRO A 224 -7.26 -0.69 -3.05
CA PRO A 224 -7.10 -1.61 -1.91
C PRO A 224 -8.36 -2.40 -1.57
N SER A 225 -9.55 -1.85 -1.79
CA SER A 225 -10.82 -2.54 -1.60
C SER A 225 -11.13 -3.65 -2.61
N GLU A 226 -10.38 -3.75 -3.71
CA GLU A 226 -10.54 -4.81 -4.72
C GLU A 226 -9.82 -6.11 -4.33
N ALA A 227 -9.14 -6.14 -3.18
CA ALA A 227 -8.45 -7.31 -2.68
C ALA A 227 -9.41 -8.47 -2.39
N GLU A 228 -9.14 -9.65 -2.95
CA GLU A 228 -9.84 -10.89 -2.62
C GLU A 228 -8.97 -11.78 -1.72
N GLU A 229 -9.52 -12.19 -0.58
CA GLU A 229 -8.87 -13.11 0.35
C GLU A 229 -8.96 -14.55 -0.18
N THR A 230 -7.82 -15.14 -0.53
CA THR A 230 -7.76 -16.53 -0.99
C THR A 230 -6.62 -17.28 -0.30
N LYS A 231 -6.65 -18.62 -0.36
CA LYS A 231 -5.58 -19.47 0.16
C LYS A 231 -4.79 -20.06 -1.00
N LEU A 232 -3.53 -19.69 -1.13
CA LEU A 232 -2.62 -20.21 -2.15
C LEU A 232 -1.55 -21.09 -1.53
N LEU A 233 -1.13 -22.11 -2.28
CA LEU A 233 -0.05 -23.00 -1.88
C LEU A 233 1.29 -22.36 -2.30
N ILE A 234 1.94 -21.68 -1.35
CA ILE A 234 3.23 -21.00 -1.55
C ILE A 234 4.28 -21.78 -0.76
N ASN A 235 5.38 -22.18 -1.41
CA ASN A 235 6.46 -22.93 -0.77
C ASN A 235 5.99 -24.21 -0.04
N GLN A 236 5.04 -24.94 -0.62
CA GLN A 236 4.44 -26.16 -0.03
C GLN A 236 3.60 -25.94 1.24
N GLU A 237 3.33 -24.67 1.60
CA GLU A 237 2.48 -24.29 2.71
C GLU A 237 1.25 -23.54 2.19
N MET A 238 0.08 -23.81 2.77
CA MET A 238 -1.13 -23.05 2.47
C MET A 238 -1.05 -21.72 3.21
N LYS A 239 -0.90 -20.62 2.46
CA LYS A 239 -0.84 -19.27 3.00
C LYS A 239 -2.08 -18.47 2.61
N ASP A 240 -2.55 -17.66 3.54
CA ASP A 240 -3.56 -16.64 3.29
C ASP A 240 -2.94 -15.50 2.49
N VAL A 241 -3.54 -15.17 1.34
CA VAL A 241 -3.06 -14.13 0.43
C VAL A 241 -4.20 -13.21 0.02
N LEU A 242 -3.84 -11.99 -0.34
CA LEU A 242 -4.75 -11.04 -0.98
C LEU A 242 -4.41 -11.01 -2.46
N VAL A 243 -5.38 -11.34 -3.30
CA VAL A 243 -5.23 -11.39 -4.76
C VAL A 243 -5.96 -10.22 -5.38
N PHE A 244 -5.28 -9.56 -6.30
CA PHE A 244 -5.82 -8.50 -7.14
C PHE A 244 -5.79 -9.00 -8.58
N HIS A 245 -6.96 -9.16 -9.17
CA HIS A 245 -7.12 -9.77 -10.49
C HIS A 245 -8.29 -9.13 -11.26
N TYR A 246 -8.41 -9.48 -12.55
CA TYR A 246 -9.32 -8.87 -13.52
C TYR A 246 -9.01 -7.40 -13.84
N LEU A 247 -10.00 -6.68 -14.38
CA LEU A 247 -9.90 -5.28 -14.75
C LEU A 247 -10.07 -4.38 -13.52
N PRO A 248 -9.14 -3.44 -13.25
CA PRO A 248 -9.28 -2.51 -12.14
C PRO A 248 -10.57 -1.69 -12.21
N ILE A 249 -11.27 -1.52 -11.08
CA ILE A 249 -12.55 -0.77 -11.01
C ILE A 249 -12.39 0.67 -11.52
N LEU A 250 -11.21 1.25 -11.33
CA LEU A 250 -10.88 2.61 -11.76
C LEU A 250 -11.00 2.79 -13.27
N TRP A 251 -10.69 1.76 -14.05
CA TRP A 251 -10.74 1.80 -15.52
C TRP A 251 -12.15 1.67 -16.08
N TYR A 252 -13.12 1.22 -15.27
CA TYR A 252 -14.54 1.31 -15.61
C TYR A 252 -15.11 2.72 -15.37
N ARG A 253 -14.60 3.42 -14.36
CA ARG A 253 -15.10 4.74 -13.96
C ARG A 253 -14.44 5.88 -14.72
N HIS A 254 -13.15 5.74 -14.99
CA HIS A 254 -12.32 6.74 -15.66
C HIS A 254 -11.68 6.13 -16.90
N PRO A 255 -11.42 6.93 -17.96
CA PRO A 255 -10.75 6.41 -19.13
C PRO A 255 -9.33 5.94 -18.79
N ILE A 256 -8.92 4.82 -19.37
CA ILE A 256 -7.58 4.28 -19.20
C ILE A 256 -6.56 5.33 -19.68
N PRO A 257 -5.51 5.61 -18.90
CA PRO A 257 -4.45 6.53 -19.29
C PRO A 257 -3.93 6.26 -20.70
N ASN A 258 -3.70 7.33 -21.46
CA ASN A 258 -3.26 7.20 -22.84
C ASN A 258 -1.90 6.50 -22.94
N ASP A 259 -0.99 6.74 -21.99
CA ASP A 259 0.34 6.12 -21.96
C ASP A 259 0.26 4.59 -21.86
N VAL A 260 -0.70 4.08 -21.08
CA VAL A 260 -0.96 2.64 -20.95
C VAL A 260 -1.52 2.07 -22.26
N ARG A 261 -2.44 2.79 -22.90
CA ARG A 261 -3.00 2.38 -24.21
C ARG A 261 -1.95 2.37 -25.31
N GLU A 262 -1.05 3.35 -25.31
CA GLU A 262 0.09 3.39 -26.24
C GLU A 262 1.05 2.24 -26.00
N PHE A 263 1.33 1.91 -24.73
CA PHE A 263 2.13 0.74 -24.36
C PHE A 263 1.50 -0.57 -24.90
N TRP A 264 0.18 -0.76 -24.74
CA TRP A 264 -0.51 -1.93 -25.29
C TRP A 264 -0.47 -1.96 -26.82
N TYR A 265 -0.65 -0.82 -27.48
CA TYR A 265 -0.67 -0.78 -28.94
C TYR A 265 0.71 -1.03 -29.58
N TYR A 266 1.76 -0.40 -29.03
CA TYR A 266 3.10 -0.45 -29.64
C TYR A 266 4.00 -1.54 -29.08
N GLN A 267 3.91 -1.87 -27.80
CA GLN A 267 4.86 -2.76 -27.12
C GLN A 267 4.24 -4.13 -26.79
N ARG A 268 2.99 -4.17 -26.34
CA ARG A 268 2.29 -5.39 -25.88
C ARG A 268 0.91 -5.58 -26.56
N PRO A 269 0.88 -5.89 -27.87
CA PRO A 269 -0.37 -6.05 -28.61
C PRO A 269 -1.19 -7.28 -28.16
N ASP A 270 -0.55 -8.24 -27.52
CA ASP A 270 -1.17 -9.39 -26.87
C ASP A 270 -2.15 -8.97 -25.76
N ILE A 271 -1.76 -7.98 -24.94
CA ILE A 271 -2.64 -7.41 -23.92
C ILE A 271 -3.82 -6.70 -24.59
N LEU A 272 -3.56 -5.94 -25.66
CA LEU A 272 -4.63 -5.26 -26.40
C LEU A 272 -5.66 -6.25 -26.96
N GLU A 273 -5.21 -7.34 -27.58
CA GLU A 273 -6.08 -8.38 -28.14
C GLU A 273 -6.92 -9.06 -27.05
N TYR A 274 -6.30 -9.38 -25.92
CA TYR A 274 -7.01 -9.91 -24.76
C TYR A 274 -8.07 -8.93 -24.26
N MET A 275 -7.72 -7.66 -24.06
CA MET A 275 -8.64 -6.66 -23.55
C MET A 275 -9.83 -6.45 -24.51
N GLN A 276 -9.59 -6.47 -25.83
CA GLN A 276 -10.65 -6.40 -26.84
C GLN A 276 -11.56 -7.64 -26.85
N THR A 277 -11.04 -8.80 -26.48
CA THR A 277 -11.78 -10.07 -26.51
C THR A 277 -12.55 -10.30 -25.21
N ALA A 278 -11.88 -10.19 -24.07
CA ALA A 278 -12.43 -10.44 -22.74
C ALA A 278 -13.43 -9.35 -22.32
N TYR A 279 -13.18 -8.10 -22.72
CA TYR A 279 -13.98 -6.93 -22.33
C TYR A 279 -14.73 -6.31 -23.51
N LYS A 280 -15.01 -7.10 -24.56
CA LYS A 280 -15.69 -6.64 -25.78
C LYS A 280 -17.04 -5.97 -25.52
N ASP A 281 -17.77 -6.48 -24.54
CA ASP A 281 -19.12 -6.00 -24.20
C ASP A 281 -19.08 -4.72 -23.36
N LEU A 282 -17.90 -4.33 -22.88
CA LEU A 282 -17.69 -3.07 -22.18
C LEU A 282 -17.33 -1.99 -23.21
N ASP A 283 -18.05 -0.87 -23.20
CA ASP A 283 -17.79 0.29 -24.07
C ASP A 283 -16.58 1.10 -23.59
N ILE A 284 -15.43 0.43 -23.48
CA ILE A 284 -14.17 1.00 -22.99
C ILE A 284 -13.29 1.38 -24.18
N GLN A 285 -12.77 2.59 -24.16
CA GLN A 285 -11.84 3.08 -25.17
C GLN A 285 -10.45 2.46 -24.95
N LEU A 286 -10.12 1.41 -25.71
CA LEU A 286 -8.82 0.72 -25.59
C LEU A 286 -7.73 1.29 -26.51
N LEU A 287 -8.10 1.89 -27.65
CA LEU A 287 -7.14 2.42 -28.62
C LEU A 287 -6.52 3.74 -28.15
N PRO A 288 -5.25 4.05 -28.49
CA PRO A 288 -4.63 5.33 -28.18
C PRO A 288 -5.33 6.51 -28.85
N ASN A 289 -5.31 7.66 -28.18
CA ASN A 289 -5.96 8.88 -28.68
C ASN A 289 -5.42 9.33 -30.04
N GLY A 290 -4.11 9.19 -30.29
CA GLY A 290 -3.51 9.54 -31.58
C GLY A 290 -4.09 8.73 -32.74
N ILE A 291 -4.22 7.41 -32.56
CA ILE A 291 -4.80 6.51 -33.58
C ILE A 291 -6.29 6.81 -33.79
N LEU A 292 -7.03 7.08 -32.73
CA LEU A 292 -8.44 7.49 -32.84
C LEU A 292 -8.62 8.81 -33.60
N GLN A 293 -7.72 9.78 -33.37
CA GLN A 293 -7.72 11.03 -34.09
C GLN A 293 -7.42 10.82 -35.58
N GLU A 294 -6.45 9.97 -35.91
CA GLU A 294 -6.14 9.60 -37.30
C GLU A 294 -7.31 8.85 -37.97
N LEU A 295 -7.93 7.90 -37.27
CA LEU A 295 -9.08 7.15 -37.79
C LEU A 295 -10.28 8.05 -38.03
N SER A 296 -10.58 8.98 -37.11
CA SER A 296 -11.67 9.94 -37.27
C SER A 296 -11.40 10.95 -38.40
N GLN A 297 -10.16 11.41 -38.56
CA GLN A 297 -9.79 12.24 -39.71
C GLN A 297 -9.93 11.48 -41.03
N LYS A 298 -9.50 10.22 -41.08
CA LYS A 298 -9.63 9.36 -42.26
C LYS A 298 -11.08 9.05 -42.58
N SER A 299 -11.93 8.78 -41.58
CA SER A 299 -13.36 8.56 -41.79
C SER A 299 -14.04 9.82 -42.32
N ASN A 300 -13.68 10.99 -41.79
CA ASN A 300 -14.21 12.27 -42.28
C ASN A 300 -13.76 12.57 -43.71
N LEU A 301 -12.54 12.20 -44.09
CA LEU A 301 -12.09 12.30 -45.49
C LEU A 301 -12.87 11.33 -46.39
N LEU A 302 -13.12 10.10 -45.95
CA LEU A 302 -13.91 9.14 -46.71
C LEU A 302 -15.37 9.56 -46.87
N THR A 303 -16.01 10.13 -45.84
CA THR A 303 -17.37 10.68 -45.96
C THR A 303 -17.40 11.88 -46.90
N HIS A 304 -16.42 12.78 -46.82
CA HIS A 304 -16.29 13.88 -47.78
C HIS A 304 -16.12 13.37 -49.22
N LEU A 305 -15.27 12.35 -49.45
CA LEU A 305 -15.09 11.75 -50.77
C LEU A 305 -16.37 11.08 -51.28
N ASN A 306 -17.12 10.40 -50.42
CA ASN A 306 -18.40 9.81 -50.79
C ASN A 306 -19.43 10.87 -51.16
N THR A 307 -19.56 11.95 -50.38
CA THR A 307 -20.45 13.08 -50.71
C THR A 307 -20.06 13.78 -52.01
N LEU A 308 -18.76 13.93 -52.28
CA LEU A 308 -18.27 14.47 -53.55
C LEU A 308 -18.62 13.53 -54.70
N THR A 309 -18.37 12.23 -54.54
CA THR A 309 -18.67 11.23 -55.58
C THR A 309 -20.16 11.14 -55.85
N GLU A 310 -20.99 11.19 -54.82
CA GLU A 310 -22.46 11.29 -54.95
C GLU A 310 -22.85 12.56 -55.69
N SER A 311 -22.32 13.73 -55.31
CA SER A 311 -22.62 14.99 -55.98
C SER A 311 -22.18 15.02 -57.45
N PHE A 312 -21.01 14.44 -57.77
CA PHE A 312 -20.54 14.27 -59.14
C PHE A 312 -21.41 13.30 -59.93
N SER A 313 -21.84 12.19 -59.32
CA SER A 313 -22.72 11.22 -59.95
C SER A 313 -24.11 11.78 -60.21
N THR A 314 -24.68 12.56 -59.29
CA THR A 314 -25.98 13.22 -59.48
C THR A 314 -25.90 14.31 -60.54
N ASN A 315 -24.80 15.06 -60.61
CA ASN A 315 -24.59 16.08 -61.63
C ASN A 315 -24.37 15.47 -63.02
N LEU A 316 -23.64 14.36 -63.12
CA LEU A 316 -23.48 13.62 -64.38
C LEU A 316 -24.78 12.98 -64.84
N VAL A 317 -25.61 12.47 -63.93
CA VAL A 317 -26.94 11.95 -64.26
C VAL A 317 -27.88 13.08 -64.69
N SER A 318 -27.86 14.24 -64.03
CA SER A 318 -28.63 15.41 -64.47
C SER A 318 -28.18 15.96 -65.82
N ASP A 319 -26.88 15.97 -66.09
CA ASP A 319 -26.32 16.39 -67.38
C ASP A 319 -26.59 15.37 -68.48
N SER A 320 -26.56 14.07 -68.18
CA SER A 320 -26.96 13.04 -69.14
C SER A 320 -28.45 13.13 -69.49
N ASN A 321 -29.31 13.43 -68.50
CA ASN A 321 -30.74 13.63 -68.74
C ASN A 321 -31.00 14.92 -69.53
N SER A 322 -30.24 15.99 -69.31
CA SER A 322 -30.38 17.23 -70.09
C SER A 322 -29.92 17.04 -71.54
N ILE A 323 -28.85 16.26 -71.78
CA ILE A 323 -28.37 15.89 -73.12
C ILE A 323 -29.36 14.96 -73.83
N VAL A 324 -29.95 13.97 -73.15
CA VAL A 324 -31.01 13.11 -73.72
C VAL A 324 -32.27 13.91 -74.04
N HIS A 325 -32.64 14.88 -73.19
CA HIS A 325 -33.76 15.79 -73.46
C HIS A 325 -33.49 16.73 -74.64
N TRP A 326 -32.23 17.11 -74.86
CA TRP A 326 -31.79 17.90 -76.00
C TRP A 326 -31.80 17.07 -77.30
N PHE A 327 -31.35 15.81 -77.25
CA PHE A 327 -31.41 14.89 -78.39
C PHE A 327 -32.83 14.49 -78.78
N ASN A 328 -33.74 14.28 -77.82
CA ASN A 328 -35.16 13.98 -78.10
C ASN A 328 -35.95 15.18 -78.67
N ASN A 329 -35.40 16.39 -78.62
CA ASN A 329 -35.99 17.58 -79.24
C ASN A 329 -35.42 17.89 -80.64
N LEU A 330 -34.44 17.11 -81.11
CA LEU A 330 -33.72 17.33 -82.37
C LEU A 330 -34.00 16.26 -83.44
N PHE A 331 -34.79 15.25 -83.11
CA PHE A 331 -35.43 14.28 -84.01
C PHE A 331 -36.93 14.23 -83.69
#